data_AF-A0A965FM01-F1
#
_entry.id   AF-A0A965FM01-F1
#
_cell.length_a   1.000
_cell.length_b   1.000
_cell.length_c   1.000
_cell.angle_alpha   90.00
_cell.angle_beta   90.00
_cell.angle_gamma   90.00
#
_symmetry.space_group_name_H-M   'P 1'
#
loop_
_entity.id
_entity.type
_entity.pdbx_description
1 polymer ?
#
loop_
_entity_poly.entity_id
_entity_poly.type
_entity_poly.pdbx_seq_one_letter_code
_entity_poly.pdbx_strand_id
1 'polypeptide(L)' 'LDGVIQKMKCPFLLVHGEGDQQVPFEDAQAAINACGSQDKTLKVFTRAEGGYHHCQLDNVSIATAYMWDWLVDKLKP' A
#
# COMPACT_ATOMS: atom_id res chain seq x y z
N LEU A 1 7.53 -10.35 7.93
CA LEU A 1 6.73 -9.88 9.09
C LEU A 1 5.86 -10.98 9.70
N ASP A 2 6.14 -12.25 9.38
CA ASP A 2 5.32 -13.36 9.85
C ASP A 2 5.39 -13.52 11.38
N GLY A 3 4.28 -13.87 12.00
CA GLY A 3 4.08 -13.94 13.45
C GLY A 3 3.75 -12.62 14.16
N VAL A 4 3.98 -11.46 13.53
CA VAL A 4 3.68 -10.14 14.11
C VAL A 4 2.64 -9.34 13.33
N ILE A 5 2.62 -9.43 12.00
CA ILE A 5 1.67 -8.66 11.16
C ILE A 5 0.20 -9.02 11.45
N GLN A 6 -0.03 -10.27 11.88
CA GLN A 6 -1.34 -10.78 12.33
C GLN A 6 -1.87 -10.08 13.58
N LYS A 7 -1.00 -9.37 14.33
CA LYS A 7 -1.38 -8.66 15.56
C LYS A 7 -1.77 -7.20 15.32
N MET A 8 -1.59 -6.68 14.10
CA MET A 8 -1.93 -5.30 13.73
C MET A 8 -3.45 -5.08 13.85
N LYS A 9 -3.86 -3.99 14.51
CA LYS A 9 -5.28 -3.66 14.75
C LYS A 9 -5.71 -2.30 14.18
N CYS A 10 -4.76 -1.46 13.79
CA CYS A 10 -5.05 -0.15 13.22
C CYS A 10 -5.39 -0.27 11.72
N PRO A 11 -6.07 0.73 11.14
CA PRO A 11 -6.20 0.84 9.69
C PRO A 11 -4.83 0.71 9.00
N PHE A 12 -4.79 -0.05 7.91
CA PHE A 12 -3.54 -0.39 7.21
C PHE A 12 -3.67 -0.12 5.71
N LEU A 13 -2.81 0.77 5.20
CA LEU A 13 -2.65 1.00 3.77
C LEU A 13 -1.31 0.41 3.30
N LEU A 14 -1.36 -0.45 2.29
CA LEU A 14 -0.19 -0.87 1.52
C LEU A 14 -0.30 -0.30 0.11
N VAL A 15 0.75 0.39 -0.32
CA VAL A 15 0.88 0.95 -1.66
C VAL A 15 1.97 0.22 -2.42
N HIS A 16 1.71 -0.15 -3.67
CA HIS A 16 2.67 -0.87 -4.51
C HIS A 16 2.61 -0.40 -5.96
N GLY A 17 3.76 -0.29 -6.63
CA GLY A 17 3.81 -0.10 -8.07
C GLY A 17 3.70 -1.46 -8.77
N GLU A 18 2.79 -1.61 -9.74
CA GLU A 18 2.61 -2.86 -10.49
C GLU A 18 3.92 -3.34 -11.17
N GLY A 19 4.82 -2.40 -11.44
CA GLY A 19 6.13 -2.64 -12.04
C GLY A 19 7.30 -2.61 -11.07
N ASP A 20 7.07 -2.72 -9.76
CA ASP A 20 8.15 -2.82 -8.80
C ASP A 20 9.04 -4.04 -9.13
N GLN A 21 10.30 -3.79 -9.44
CA GLN A 21 11.28 -4.82 -9.77
C GLN A 21 12.16 -5.19 -8.56
N GLN A 22 12.04 -4.44 -7.46
CA GLN A 22 12.82 -4.65 -6.24
C GLN A 22 12.07 -5.54 -5.25
N VAL A 23 10.74 -5.34 -5.15
CA VAL A 23 9.87 -6.13 -4.27
C VAL A 23 8.79 -6.79 -5.13
N PRO A 24 8.69 -8.14 -5.14
CA PRO A 24 7.64 -8.83 -5.87
C PRO A 24 6.23 -8.47 -5.39
N PHE A 25 5.27 -8.42 -6.31
CA PHE A 25 3.88 -8.10 -5.97
C PHE A 25 3.25 -9.16 -5.04
N GLU A 26 3.70 -10.41 -5.13
CA GLU A 26 3.25 -11.50 -4.27
C GLU A 26 3.54 -11.23 -2.79
N ASP A 27 4.63 -10.51 -2.47
CA ASP A 27 4.96 -10.15 -1.10
C ASP A 27 3.98 -9.12 -0.53
N ALA A 28 3.56 -8.15 -1.37
CA ALA A 28 2.52 -7.18 -1.00
C ALA A 28 1.17 -7.89 -0.75
N GLN A 29 0.81 -8.83 -1.63
CA GLN A 29 -0.41 -9.61 -1.50
C GLN A 29 -0.38 -10.51 -0.25
N ALA A 30 0.75 -11.17 0.02
CA ALA A 30 0.96 -11.99 1.20
C ALA A 30 0.85 -11.15 2.49
N ALA A 31 1.46 -9.96 2.51
CA ALA A 31 1.37 -9.05 3.65
C ALA A 31 -0.08 -8.62 3.92
N ILE A 32 -0.82 -8.19 2.90
CA ILE A 32 -2.23 -7.81 3.03
C ILE A 32 -3.10 -8.98 3.49
N ASN A 33 -2.87 -10.18 2.95
CA ASN A 33 -3.63 -11.38 3.34
C ASN A 33 -3.37 -11.76 4.79
N ALA A 34 -2.11 -11.73 5.24
CA ALA A 34 -1.72 -12.10 6.59
C ALA A 34 -1.99 -11.02 7.65
N CYS A 35 -2.16 -9.76 7.27
CA CYS A 35 -2.33 -8.67 8.22
C CYS A 35 -3.59 -8.85 9.07
N GLY A 36 -3.47 -8.60 10.38
CA GLY A 36 -4.56 -8.71 11.35
C GLY A 36 -5.57 -7.57 11.31
N SER A 37 -5.26 -6.49 10.58
CA SER A 37 -6.15 -5.34 10.49
C SER A 37 -7.46 -5.72 9.81
N GLN A 38 -8.56 -5.31 10.43
CA GLN A 38 -9.90 -5.45 9.85
C GLN A 38 -10.20 -4.36 8.83
N ASP A 39 -9.45 -3.25 8.85
CA ASP A 39 -9.53 -2.16 7.90
C ASP A 39 -8.23 -2.06 7.12
N LYS A 40 -8.15 -2.82 6.03
CA LYS A 40 -6.95 -2.93 5.20
C LYS A 40 -7.24 -2.55 3.76
N THR A 41 -6.32 -1.81 3.15
CA THR A 41 -6.41 -1.34 1.77
C THR A 41 -5.11 -1.68 1.04
N LEU A 42 -5.22 -2.26 -0.15
CA LEU A 42 -4.12 -2.41 -1.09
C LEU A 42 -4.36 -1.49 -2.28
N LYS A 43 -3.46 -0.53 -2.50
CA LYS A 43 -3.45 0.32 -3.70
C LYS A 43 -2.29 -0.12 -4.59
N VAL A 44 -2.64 -0.52 -5.81
CA VAL A 44 -1.66 -0.79 -6.87
C VAL A 44 -1.68 0.36 -7.88
N PHE A 45 -0.51 0.91 -8.18
CA PHE A 45 -0.31 1.93 -9.20
C PHE A 45 0.08 1.25 -10.52
N THR A 46 -0.75 1.48 -11.55
CA THR A 46 -0.53 0.90 -12.88
C THR A 46 0.39 1.78 -13.72
N ARG A 47 0.93 1.23 -14.81
CA ARG A 47 1.74 2.01 -15.75
C ARG A 47 1.01 3.24 -16.32
N ALA A 48 -0.29 3.13 -16.57
CA ALA A 48 -1.08 4.23 -17.16
C ALA A 48 -1.35 5.37 -16.16
N GLU A 49 -1.44 5.05 -14.87
CA GLU A 49 -1.67 6.01 -13.79
C GLU A 49 -0.39 6.75 -13.38
N GLY A 50 0.78 6.11 -13.56
CA GLY A 50 2.06 6.57 -13.02
C GLY A 50 2.25 6.13 -11.56
N GLY A 51 3.49 6.19 -11.08
CA GLY A 51 3.86 5.54 -9.81
C GLY A 51 4.08 4.03 -10.00
N TYR A 52 4.41 3.62 -11.22
CA TYR A 52 4.53 2.22 -11.60
C TYR A 52 5.71 1.51 -10.94
N HIS A 53 6.77 2.25 -10.61
CA HIS A 53 8.02 1.68 -10.11
C HIS A 53 8.10 1.65 -8.58
N HIS A 54 9.18 1.04 -8.06
CA HIS A 54 9.48 0.98 -6.64
C HIS A 54 9.34 2.35 -5.96
N CYS A 55 8.61 2.38 -4.84
CA CYS A 55 8.27 3.61 -4.11
C CYS A 55 7.59 4.69 -4.96
N GLN A 56 6.95 4.32 -6.07
CA GLN A 56 6.32 5.23 -7.02
C GLN A 56 7.31 6.28 -7.54
N LEU A 57 8.60 5.93 -7.70
CA LEU A 57 9.69 6.87 -7.99
C LEU A 57 9.46 7.71 -9.26
N ASP A 58 8.77 7.14 -10.26
CA ASP A 58 8.40 7.82 -11.49
C ASP A 58 7.32 8.90 -11.30
N ASN A 59 6.55 8.84 -10.21
CA ASN A 59 5.58 9.86 -9.83
C ASN A 59 5.28 9.83 -8.32
N VAL A 60 6.20 10.28 -7.48
CA VAL A 60 6.02 10.23 -6.01
C VAL A 60 4.81 11.07 -5.55
N SER A 61 4.50 12.13 -6.28
CA SER A 61 3.39 13.04 -5.96
C SER A 61 2.03 12.34 -5.99
N ILE A 62 1.77 11.45 -6.95
CA ILE A 62 0.47 10.74 -7.02
C ILE A 62 0.28 9.80 -5.83
N ALA A 63 1.35 9.11 -5.42
CA ALA A 63 1.36 8.25 -4.25
C ALA A 63 1.10 9.04 -2.97
N THR A 64 1.78 10.19 -2.85
CA THR A 64 1.67 11.06 -1.68
C THR A 64 0.26 11.65 -1.55
N ALA A 65 -0.33 12.13 -2.66
CA ALA A 65 -1.71 12.60 -2.66
C ALA A 65 -2.69 11.49 -2.27
N TYR A 66 -2.55 10.29 -2.84
CA TYR A 66 -3.39 9.14 -2.48
C TYR A 66 -3.30 8.77 -0.99
N MET A 67 -2.08 8.72 -0.44
CA MET A 67 -1.87 8.45 0.99
C MET A 67 -2.54 9.52 1.87
N TRP A 68 -2.48 10.79 1.46
CA TRP A 68 -3.10 11.87 2.20
C TRP A 68 -4.63 11.78 2.19
N ASP A 69 -5.23 11.56 1.01
CA ASP A 69 -6.68 11.40 0.89
C ASP A 69 -7.18 10.20 1.70
N TRP A 70 -6.42 9.09 1.69
CA TRP A 70 -6.72 7.93 2.52
C TRP A 70 -6.63 8.24 4.02
N LEU A 71 -5.59 8.96 4.47
CA LEU A 71 -5.46 9.38 5.87
C LEU A 71 -6.63 10.27 6.29
N VAL A 72 -7.00 11.23 5.46
CA VAL A 72 -8.16 12.10 5.71
C VAL A 72 -9.44 11.29 5.83
N ASP A 73 -9.63 10.25 5.01
CA ASP A 73 -10.79 9.37 5.11
C ASP A 73 -10.80 8.54 6.39
N LYS A 74 -9.66 7.97 6.79
CA LYS A 74 -9.55 7.07 7.94
C LYS A 74 -9.48 7.76 9.28
N LEU A 75 -8.98 8.99 9.34
CA LEU A 75 -8.74 9.74 10.57
C LEU A 75 -9.70 10.92 10.71
N LYS A 76 -10.85 10.91 10.01
CA LYS A 76 -11.92 11.89 10.21
C LYS A 76 -12.25 11.98 11.71
N PRO A 77 -12.45 13.19 12.26
CA PRO A 77 -12.85 13.37 13.66
C PRO A 77 -14.22 12.75 13.97
#